data_AF-A0A7S3YJB1-F1
#
_entry.id   AF-A0A7S3YJB1-F1
#
_cell.length_a   1.000
_cell.length_b   1.000
_cell.length_c   1.000
_cell.angle_alpha   90.00
_cell.angle_beta   90.00
_cell.angle_gamma   90.00
#
_symmetry.space_group_name_H-M   'P 1'
#
loop_
_entity.id
_entity.type
_entity.pdbx_description
1 polymer ?
#
loop_
_entity_poly.entity_id
_entity_poly.type
_entity_poly.pdbx_seq_one_letter_code
_entity_poly.pdbx_strand_id
1 'polypeptide(L)'
;VVMYLDDILGQLREAAAPAGAEASTSGAGRPLLSFYRFWLHQGVLKPITEILLAKEWKKWGNPFTAVITRENCHKMDVPDYFDVIQTPMNLKWIKAKVDKHKYLTFQQFDADIDLMLENAMTYNREGEPVFAMAKVIRDVYKQKVADLQPAIAVLREFVRYWNLVEEPSLSRSFSDAAVPS
;
A
#
# COMPACT_ATOMS: atom_id res chain seq x y z
N VAL A 1 -17.81 -9.34 -8.22
CA VAL A 1 -16.51 -8.71 -8.55
C VAL A 1 -16.55 -8.05 -9.91
N VAL A 2 -16.95 -8.75 -10.98
CA VAL A 2 -17.11 -8.17 -12.34
C VAL A 2 -18.12 -7.01 -12.37
N MET A 3 -19.29 -7.17 -11.72
CA MET A 3 -20.31 -6.10 -11.63
C MET A 3 -19.85 -4.82 -10.93
N TYR A 4 -18.83 -4.89 -10.05
CA TYR A 4 -18.34 -3.70 -9.34
C TYR A 4 -17.31 -2.95 -10.19
N LEU A 5 -16.50 -3.67 -10.96
CA LEU A 5 -15.49 -3.11 -11.84
C LEU A 5 -16.12 -2.37 -13.03
N ASP A 6 -17.19 -2.91 -13.62
CA ASP A 6 -17.89 -2.23 -14.72
C ASP A 6 -18.54 -0.92 -14.26
N ASP A 7 -19.08 -0.90 -13.04
CA ASP A 7 -19.70 0.29 -12.45
C ASP A 7 -18.65 1.36 -12.13
N ILE A 8 -17.49 0.96 -11.60
CA ILE A 8 -16.34 1.85 -11.36
C ILE A 8 -15.75 2.35 -12.66
N LEU A 9 -15.55 1.49 -13.65
CA LEU A 9 -15.07 1.86 -14.98
C LEU A 9 -16.08 2.77 -15.70
N GLY A 10 -17.37 2.57 -15.47
CA GLY A 10 -18.45 3.45 -15.93
C GLY A 10 -18.33 4.84 -15.31
N GLN A 11 -18.26 4.91 -13.98
CA GLN A 11 -18.10 6.18 -13.25
C GLN A 11 -16.80 6.91 -13.62
N LEU A 12 -15.69 6.18 -13.79
CA LEU A 12 -14.42 6.75 -14.22
C LEU A 12 -14.42 7.20 -15.69
N ARG A 13 -15.14 6.50 -16.58
CA ARG A 13 -15.31 6.91 -17.98
C ARG A 13 -16.19 8.15 -18.11
N GLU A 14 -17.29 8.23 -17.37
CA GLU A 14 -18.15 9.42 -17.33
C GLU A 14 -17.38 10.64 -16.80
N ALA A 15 -16.57 10.45 -15.77
CA ALA A 15 -15.71 11.50 -15.23
C ALA A 15 -14.55 11.92 -16.15
N ALA A 16 -14.09 11.04 -17.03
CA ALA A 16 -12.97 11.28 -17.95
C ALA A 16 -13.42 11.68 -19.37
N ALA A 17 -14.73 11.77 -19.63
CA ALA A 17 -15.24 12.24 -20.90
C ALA A 17 -14.82 13.71 -21.11
N PRO A 18 -14.20 14.07 -22.25
CA PRO A 18 -13.78 15.44 -22.50
C PRO A 18 -15.04 16.30 -22.60
N ALA A 19 -15.24 17.17 -21.62
CA ALA A 19 -16.25 18.20 -21.68
C ALA A 19 -15.92 19.12 -22.86
N GLY A 20 -16.59 18.90 -23.99
CA GLY A 20 -16.82 19.95 -24.97
C GLY A 20 -17.74 20.99 -24.37
N ALA A 21 -17.25 21.75 -23.40
CA ALA A 21 -17.89 22.94 -22.85
C ALA A 21 -16.86 23.68 -22.01
N GLU A 22 -16.61 24.93 -22.38
CA GLU A 22 -15.88 25.91 -21.59
C GLU A 22 -16.38 25.91 -20.14
N ALA A 23 -15.57 25.39 -19.23
CA ALA A 23 -15.86 25.48 -17.80
C ALA A 23 -14.55 25.76 -17.07
N SER A 24 -14.35 27.04 -16.74
CA SER A 24 -13.43 27.50 -15.70
C SER A 24 -13.68 26.69 -14.42
N THR A 25 -12.87 25.68 -14.13
CA THR A 25 -13.12 24.76 -13.01
C THR A 25 -11.85 24.45 -12.23
N SER A 26 -11.50 25.33 -11.30
CA SER A 26 -10.52 25.06 -10.24
C SER A 26 -11.05 24.09 -9.15
N GLY A 27 -12.06 23.25 -9.47
CA GLY A 27 -12.87 22.55 -8.47
C GLY A 27 -13.32 21.12 -8.81
N ALA A 28 -13.31 20.73 -10.10
CA ALA A 28 -13.74 19.39 -10.52
C ALA A 28 -12.79 18.27 -10.06
N GLY A 29 -11.54 18.61 -9.70
CA GLY A 29 -10.55 17.59 -9.37
C GLY A 29 -10.66 16.98 -7.97
N ARG A 30 -11.25 17.70 -7.00
CA ARG A 30 -11.33 17.25 -5.59
C ARG A 30 -12.26 16.05 -5.35
N PRO A 31 -13.45 15.94 -5.99
CA PRO A 31 -14.31 14.77 -5.86
C PRO A 31 -13.68 13.48 -6.42
N LEU A 32 -13.03 13.55 -7.59
CA LEU A 32 -12.39 12.40 -8.23
C LEU A 32 -11.19 11.87 -7.44
N LEU A 33 -10.36 12.77 -6.91
CA LEU A 33 -9.24 12.39 -6.05
C LEU A 33 -9.72 11.73 -4.75
N SER A 34 -10.81 12.21 -4.16
CA SER A 34 -11.38 11.63 -2.94
C SER A 34 -11.94 10.23 -3.20
N PHE A 35 -12.62 10.03 -4.34
CA PHE A 35 -13.10 8.73 -4.79
C PHE A 35 -11.95 7.74 -5.03
N TYR A 36 -10.92 8.17 -5.77
CA TYR A 36 -9.70 7.40 -5.98
C TYR A 36 -9.06 6.96 -4.66
N ARG A 37 -8.85 7.91 -3.73
CA ARG A 37 -8.25 7.60 -2.41
C ARG A 37 -9.10 6.62 -1.63
N PHE A 38 -10.41 6.83 -1.59
CA PHE A 38 -11.32 5.90 -0.92
C PHE A 38 -11.18 4.49 -1.50
N TRP A 39 -11.20 4.36 -2.82
CA TRP A 39 -11.17 3.05 -3.46
C TRP A 39 -9.81 2.36 -3.38
N LEU A 40 -8.71 3.09 -3.52
CA LEU A 40 -7.37 2.59 -3.24
C LEU A 40 -7.33 1.97 -1.85
N HIS A 41 -7.74 2.72 -0.82
CA HIS A 41 -7.61 2.27 0.56
C HIS A 41 -8.62 1.19 0.93
N GLN A 42 -9.90 1.36 0.64
CA GLN A 42 -10.95 0.42 1.06
C GLN A 42 -11.10 -0.77 0.11
N GLY A 43 -10.95 -0.57 -1.20
CA GLY A 43 -11.15 -1.61 -2.21
C GLY A 43 -9.92 -2.48 -2.46
N VAL A 44 -8.71 -1.94 -2.25
CA VAL A 44 -7.46 -2.64 -2.56
C VAL A 44 -6.59 -2.85 -1.34
N LEU A 45 -6.13 -1.79 -0.67
CA LEU A 45 -5.10 -1.90 0.37
C LEU A 45 -5.59 -2.57 1.64
N LYS A 46 -6.82 -2.27 2.09
CA LYS A 46 -7.40 -2.83 3.31
C LYS A 46 -7.62 -4.35 3.20
N PRO A 47 -8.23 -4.91 2.15
CA PRO A 47 -8.36 -6.37 1.99
C PRO A 47 -7.00 -7.10 1.98
N ILE A 48 -5.96 -6.50 1.41
CA ILE A 48 -4.61 -7.06 1.46
C ILE A 48 -4.07 -7.02 2.90
N THR A 49 -4.15 -5.87 3.56
CA THR A 49 -3.64 -5.70 4.92
C THR A 49 -4.33 -6.64 5.91
N GLU A 50 -5.64 -6.81 5.79
CA GLU A 50 -6.43 -7.69 6.66
C GLU A 50 -6.06 -9.17 6.50
N ILE A 51 -5.85 -9.66 5.27
CA ILE A 51 -5.46 -11.06 5.07
C ILE A 51 -4.06 -11.35 5.60
N LEU A 52 -3.15 -10.37 5.57
CA LEU A 52 -1.80 -10.50 6.14
C LEU A 52 -1.83 -10.46 7.67
N LEU A 53 -2.61 -9.55 8.26
CA LEU A 53 -2.81 -9.47 9.71
C LEU A 53 -3.42 -10.75 10.28
N ALA A 54 -4.37 -11.35 9.56
CA ALA A 54 -5.05 -12.57 9.96
C ALA A 54 -4.16 -13.83 9.90
N LYS A 55 -2.93 -13.75 9.38
CA LYS A 55 -2.00 -14.89 9.43
C LYS A 55 -1.46 -15.07 10.83
N GLU A 56 -1.66 -16.25 11.39
CA GLU A 56 -1.15 -16.61 12.71
C GLU A 56 -0.40 -17.94 12.67
N TRP A 57 0.72 -17.98 13.39
CA TRP A 57 1.46 -19.22 13.63
C TRP A 57 1.23 -19.64 15.08
N LYS A 58 0.74 -20.87 15.29
CA LYS A 58 0.33 -21.39 16.60
C LYS A 58 1.33 -21.14 17.74
N LYS A 59 2.64 -21.19 17.46
CA LYS A 59 3.70 -21.00 18.46
C LYS A 59 4.06 -19.53 18.69
N TRP A 60 3.90 -18.66 17.69
CA TRP A 60 4.55 -17.34 17.67
C TRP A 60 3.57 -16.18 17.46
N GLY A 61 2.29 -16.45 17.21
CA GLY A 61 1.36 -15.44 16.69
C GLY A 61 1.82 -14.94 15.33
N ASN A 62 1.57 -13.66 15.03
CA ASN A 62 2.06 -12.99 13.82
C ASN A 62 3.23 -12.06 14.16
N PRO A 63 4.49 -12.45 13.88
CA PRO A 63 5.67 -11.64 14.25
C PRO A 63 5.72 -10.31 13.50
N PHE A 64 5.07 -10.18 12.35
CA PHE A 64 5.03 -8.95 11.55
C PHE A 64 4.11 -7.88 12.16
N THR A 65 3.45 -8.17 13.27
CA THR A 65 2.68 -7.19 14.07
C THR A 65 3.47 -6.61 15.24
N ALA A 66 4.71 -7.09 15.45
CA ALA A 66 5.62 -6.58 16.45
C ALA A 66 6.08 -5.16 16.07
N VAL A 67 6.03 -4.24 17.04
CA VAL A 67 6.54 -2.88 16.88
C VAL A 67 7.84 -2.80 17.64
N ILE A 68 8.97 -2.91 16.94
CA ILE A 68 10.31 -2.82 17.51
C ILE A 68 10.73 -1.34 17.49
N THR A 69 11.12 -0.81 18.65
CA THR A 69 11.58 0.56 18.86
C THR A 69 12.90 0.55 19.63
N ARG A 70 13.68 1.64 19.57
CA ARG A 70 14.96 1.72 20.29
C ARG A 70 14.78 1.56 21.81
N GLU A 71 13.61 1.92 22.32
CA GLU A 71 13.26 1.80 23.74
C GLU A 71 12.90 0.38 24.16
N ASN A 72 12.47 -0.48 23.22
CA ASN A 72 11.98 -1.83 23.54
C ASN A 72 12.82 -2.97 22.94
N CYS A 73 13.75 -2.70 22.02
CA CYS A 73 14.52 -3.74 21.32
C CYS A 73 15.28 -4.65 22.29
N HIS A 74 15.87 -4.10 23.35
CA HIS A 74 16.51 -4.87 24.42
C HIS A 74 15.53 -5.79 25.17
N LYS A 75 14.30 -5.32 25.42
CA LYS A 75 13.26 -6.11 26.12
C LYS A 75 12.66 -7.19 25.22
N MET A 76 12.79 -7.03 23.91
CA MET A 76 12.33 -7.97 22.89
C MET A 76 13.42 -8.95 22.44
N ASP A 77 14.57 -8.97 23.14
CA ASP A 77 15.72 -9.84 22.83
C ASP A 77 16.30 -9.62 21.42
N VAL A 78 16.22 -8.37 20.93
CA VAL A 78 16.75 -7.93 19.64
C VAL A 78 17.59 -6.65 19.81
N PRO A 79 18.58 -6.62 20.71
CA PRO A 79 19.26 -5.38 21.11
C PRO A 79 19.99 -4.67 19.97
N ASP A 80 20.46 -5.41 18.97
CA ASP A 80 21.19 -4.95 17.79
C ASP A 80 20.26 -4.62 16.59
N TYR A 81 18.94 -4.67 16.76
CA TYR A 81 17.99 -4.51 15.65
C TYR A 81 18.23 -3.24 14.84
N PHE A 82 18.51 -2.12 15.52
CA PHE A 82 18.73 -0.82 14.86
C PHE A 82 20.16 -0.59 14.36
N ASP A 83 21.08 -1.53 14.63
CA ASP A 83 22.41 -1.54 14.02
C ASP A 83 22.35 -2.23 12.65
N VAL A 84 21.45 -3.22 12.51
CA VAL A 84 21.22 -3.98 11.27
C VAL A 84 20.16 -3.32 10.39
N ILE A 85 19.01 -2.97 10.97
CA ILE A 85 17.82 -2.49 10.25
C ILE A 85 17.73 -0.97 10.34
N GLN A 86 17.87 -0.33 9.18
CA GLN A 86 17.89 1.14 9.05
C GLN A 86 16.49 1.75 9.09
N THR A 87 15.54 1.15 8.37
CA THR A 87 14.18 1.67 8.24
C THR A 87 13.17 0.61 8.67
N PRO A 88 12.76 0.58 9.95
CA PRO A 88 11.79 -0.41 10.44
C PRO A 88 10.43 -0.27 9.76
N MET A 89 9.75 -1.40 9.55
CA MET A 89 8.37 -1.44 9.09
C MET A 89 7.64 -2.68 9.65
N ASN A 90 6.34 -2.57 9.89
CA ASN A 90 5.51 -3.67 10.41
C ASN A 90 4.04 -3.51 9.98
N LEU A 91 3.26 -4.58 10.06
CA LEU A 91 1.86 -4.61 9.63
C LEU A 91 0.96 -3.66 10.44
N LYS A 92 1.28 -3.34 11.70
CA LYS A 92 0.48 -2.36 12.47
C LYS A 92 0.66 -0.95 11.93
N TRP A 93 1.88 -0.57 11.55
CA TRP A 93 2.15 0.72 10.92
C TRP A 93 1.57 0.81 9.51
N ILE A 94 1.70 -0.25 8.71
CA ILE A 94 1.07 -0.34 7.38
C ILE A 94 -0.44 -0.19 7.53
N LYS A 95 -1.07 -0.91 8.46
CA LYS A 95 -2.50 -0.77 8.75
C LYS A 95 -2.87 0.66 9.14
N ALA A 96 -2.09 1.31 10.02
CA ALA A 96 -2.34 2.69 10.41
C ALA A 96 -2.24 3.66 9.22
N LYS A 97 -1.31 3.42 8.27
CA LYS A 97 -1.20 4.19 7.01
C LYS A 97 -2.42 3.95 6.11
N VAL A 98 -2.92 2.72 6.02
CA VAL A 98 -4.16 2.39 5.29
C VAL A 98 -5.37 3.06 5.94
N ASP A 99 -5.57 2.92 7.25
CA ASP A 99 -6.73 3.48 7.95
C ASP A 99 -6.78 5.02 7.86
N LYS A 100 -5.61 5.68 7.83
CA LYS A 100 -5.47 7.14 7.72
C LYS A 100 -5.36 7.64 6.29
N HIS A 101 -5.62 6.78 5.30
CA HIS A 101 -5.52 7.06 3.87
C HIS A 101 -4.20 7.71 3.43
N LYS A 102 -3.06 7.26 3.96
CA LYS A 102 -1.74 7.88 3.76
C LYS A 102 -1.04 7.50 2.47
N TYR A 103 -1.35 6.34 1.90
CA TYR A 103 -0.84 5.94 0.59
C TYR A 103 -1.53 6.71 -0.53
N LEU A 104 -0.74 7.27 -1.43
CA LEU A 104 -1.23 7.98 -2.62
C LEU A 104 -1.30 7.04 -3.82
N THR A 105 -0.54 5.96 -3.82
CA THR A 105 -0.51 4.97 -4.88
C THR A 105 -0.40 3.57 -4.30
N PHE A 106 -0.74 2.55 -5.10
CA PHE A 106 -0.50 1.15 -4.74
C PHE A 106 1.00 0.88 -4.53
N GLN A 107 1.87 1.50 -5.34
CA GLN A 107 3.32 1.31 -5.29
C GLN A 107 3.94 1.73 -3.96
N GLN A 108 3.42 2.80 -3.32
CA GLN A 108 3.89 3.19 -1.99
C GLN A 108 3.53 2.17 -0.91
N PHE A 109 2.39 1.49 -1.07
CA PHE A 109 2.00 0.40 -0.17
C PHE A 109 2.82 -0.86 -0.42
N ASP A 110 3.03 -1.22 -1.69
CA ASP A 110 3.86 -2.34 -2.13
C ASP A 110 5.29 -2.22 -1.57
N ALA A 111 5.89 -1.03 -1.68
CA ALA A 111 7.21 -0.75 -1.13
C ALA A 111 7.31 -0.95 0.39
N ASP A 112 6.27 -0.56 1.15
CA ASP A 112 6.24 -0.78 2.60
C ASP A 112 6.12 -2.27 2.97
N ILE A 113 5.36 -3.04 2.17
CA ILE A 113 5.26 -4.50 2.34
C ILE A 113 6.60 -5.17 2.06
N ASP A 114 7.25 -4.81 0.96
CA ASP A 114 8.56 -5.34 0.59
C ASP A 114 9.62 -4.98 1.63
N LEU A 115 9.69 -3.71 2.06
CA LEU A 115 10.61 -3.27 3.11
C LEU A 115 10.44 -4.08 4.41
N MET A 116 9.19 -4.29 4.85
CA MET A 116 8.93 -5.11 6.04
C MET A 116 9.46 -6.54 5.90
N LEU A 117 9.26 -7.15 4.72
CA LEU A 117 9.69 -8.52 4.45
C LEU A 117 11.21 -8.62 4.31
N GLU A 118 11.83 -7.68 3.62
CA GLU A 118 13.29 -7.58 3.46
C GLU A 118 13.97 -7.35 4.81
N ASN A 119 13.43 -6.48 5.66
CA ASN A 119 13.92 -6.28 7.02
C ASN A 119 13.88 -7.59 7.82
N ALA A 120 12.76 -8.33 7.73
CA ALA A 120 12.64 -9.61 8.41
C ALA A 120 13.65 -10.64 7.89
N MET A 121 13.87 -10.70 6.58
CA MET A 121 14.85 -11.63 5.98
C MET A 121 16.31 -11.18 6.13
N THR A 122 16.55 -9.90 6.41
CA THR A 122 17.88 -9.35 6.68
C THR A 122 18.28 -9.59 8.13
N TYR A 123 17.35 -9.35 9.07
CA TYR A 123 17.63 -9.53 10.50
C TYR A 123 17.65 -11.00 10.92
N ASN A 124 16.74 -11.82 10.38
CA ASN A 124 16.62 -13.24 10.73
C ASN A 124 17.34 -14.08 9.68
N ARG A 125 18.15 -15.05 10.09
CA ARG A 125 18.94 -15.87 9.16
C ARG A 125 18.05 -16.89 8.42
N GLU A 126 18.49 -17.33 7.25
CA GLU A 126 17.83 -18.44 6.58
C GLU A 126 17.88 -19.71 7.45
N GLY A 127 16.72 -20.35 7.63
CA GLY A 127 16.51 -21.46 8.57
C GLY A 127 15.84 -21.04 9.88
N GLU A 128 15.80 -19.75 10.21
CA GLU A 128 15.08 -19.25 11.37
C GLU A 128 13.56 -19.14 11.10
N PRO A 129 12.70 -19.30 12.13
CA PRO A 129 11.25 -19.29 11.93
C PRO A 129 10.72 -18.04 11.26
N VAL A 130 11.15 -16.84 11.67
CA VAL A 130 10.64 -15.57 11.14
C VAL A 130 11.00 -15.40 9.65
N PHE A 131 12.18 -15.87 9.23
CA PHE A 131 12.58 -15.88 7.82
C PHE A 131 11.63 -16.74 6.98
N ALA A 132 11.30 -17.95 7.45
CA ALA A 132 10.35 -18.83 6.77
C ALA A 132 8.93 -18.22 6.75
N MET A 133 8.51 -17.58 7.83
CA MET A 133 7.22 -16.88 7.91
C MET A 133 7.15 -15.69 6.95
N ALA A 134 8.26 -14.99 6.71
CA ALA A 134 8.32 -13.88 5.76
C ALA A 134 8.07 -14.38 4.32
N LYS A 135 8.63 -15.53 3.96
CA LYS A 135 8.32 -16.19 2.67
C LYS A 135 6.82 -16.51 2.56
N VAL A 136 6.20 -17.04 3.62
CA VAL A 136 4.75 -17.31 3.63
C VAL A 136 3.91 -16.04 3.50
N ILE A 137 4.24 -14.95 4.22
CA ILE A 137 3.55 -13.66 4.06
C ILE A 137 3.69 -13.15 2.62
N ARG A 138 4.89 -13.24 2.03
CA ARG A 138 5.14 -12.84 0.64
C ARG A 138 4.24 -13.61 -0.33
N ASP A 139 4.06 -14.91 -0.13
CA ASP A 139 3.21 -15.72 -1.01
C ASP A 139 1.72 -15.38 -0.87
N VAL A 140 1.24 -15.18 0.37
CA VAL A 140 -0.14 -14.71 0.64
C VAL A 140 -0.36 -13.34 0.01
N TYR A 141 0.60 -12.44 0.17
CA TYR A 141 0.57 -11.10 -0.42
C TYR A 141 0.45 -11.18 -1.94
N LYS A 142 1.35 -11.92 -2.60
CA LYS A 142 1.36 -12.10 -4.06
C LYS A 142 0.05 -12.69 -4.57
N GLN A 143 -0.49 -13.70 -3.89
CA GLN A 143 -1.79 -14.28 -4.27
C GLN A 143 -2.91 -13.25 -4.17
N LYS A 144 -2.98 -12.50 -3.07
CA LYS A 144 -4.04 -11.50 -2.90
C LYS A 144 -3.92 -10.35 -3.90
N VAL A 145 -2.68 -9.93 -4.20
CA VAL A 145 -2.37 -8.96 -5.24
C VAL A 145 -2.78 -9.48 -6.61
N ALA A 146 -2.55 -10.76 -6.92
CA ALA A 146 -3.00 -11.41 -8.15
C ALA A 146 -4.53 -11.32 -8.30
N ASP A 147 -5.27 -11.67 -7.25
CA ASP A 147 -6.75 -11.63 -7.23
C ASP A 147 -7.29 -10.21 -7.45
N LEU A 148 -6.55 -9.19 -7.00
CA LEU A 148 -6.91 -7.78 -7.11
C LEU A 148 -6.26 -7.07 -8.31
N GLN A 149 -5.56 -7.79 -9.20
CA GLN A 149 -4.88 -7.16 -10.35
C GLN A 149 -5.80 -6.33 -11.24
N PRO A 150 -7.01 -6.78 -11.61
CA PRO A 150 -7.90 -5.95 -12.42
C PRO A 150 -8.20 -4.61 -11.74
N ALA A 151 -8.39 -4.63 -10.42
CA ALA A 151 -8.67 -3.45 -9.64
C ALA A 151 -7.44 -2.51 -9.57
N ILE A 152 -6.27 -3.07 -9.30
CA ILE A 152 -4.99 -2.33 -9.27
C ILE A 152 -4.69 -1.69 -10.64
N ALA A 153 -4.98 -2.39 -11.74
CA ALA A 153 -4.78 -1.89 -13.10
C ALA A 153 -5.65 -0.65 -13.37
N VAL A 154 -6.92 -0.66 -12.97
CA VAL A 154 -7.81 0.50 -13.11
C VAL A 154 -7.27 1.73 -12.37
N LEU A 155 -6.82 1.57 -11.12
CA LEU A 155 -6.21 2.68 -10.37
C LEU A 155 -4.94 3.21 -11.01
N ARG A 156 -4.12 2.32 -11.57
CA ARG A 156 -2.89 2.71 -12.26
C ARG A 156 -3.20 3.56 -13.48
N GLU A 157 -4.18 3.15 -14.27
CA GLU A 157 -4.63 3.93 -15.43
C GLU A 157 -5.25 5.26 -15.02
N PHE A 158 -6.00 5.30 -13.92
CA PHE A 158 -6.51 6.56 -13.36
C PHE A 158 -5.39 7.52 -13.01
N VAL A 159 -4.36 7.07 -12.27
CA VAL A 159 -3.19 7.91 -11.92
C VAL A 159 -2.45 8.36 -13.17
N ARG A 160 -2.26 7.46 -14.15
CA ARG A 160 -1.61 7.80 -15.42
C ARG A 160 -2.37 8.88 -16.17
N TYR A 161 -3.69 8.75 -16.29
CA TYR A 161 -4.55 9.76 -16.90
C TYR A 161 -4.47 11.09 -16.15
N TRP A 162 -4.58 11.06 -14.82
CA TRP A 162 -4.53 12.26 -13.99
C TRP A 162 -3.24 13.06 -14.18
N ASN A 163 -2.09 12.36 -14.16
CA ASN A 163 -0.78 12.97 -14.35
C ASN A 163 -0.58 13.57 -15.76
N LEU A 164 -1.35 13.12 -16.76
CA LEU A 164 -1.29 13.66 -18.13
C LEU A 164 -2.18 14.89 -18.33
N VAL A 165 -3.21 15.08 -17.49
CA VAL A 165 -4.28 16.07 -17.70
C VAL A 165 -4.15 17.29 -16.78
N GLU A 166 -3.53 17.19 -15.59
CA GLU A 166 -3.24 18.37 -14.75
C GLU A 166 -1.87 19.00 -15.08
N GLU A 167 -1.83 20.34 -15.13
CA GLU A 167 -0.59 21.11 -15.36
C GLU A 167 0.52 20.77 -14.34
N PRO A 168 1.81 20.86 -14.73
CA PRO A 168 2.98 20.56 -13.89
C PRO A 168 3.08 21.34 -12.56
N SER A 169 2.24 22.35 -12.33
CA SER A 169 2.21 23.13 -11.09
C SER A 169 1.46 22.43 -9.94
N LEU A 170 0.54 21.50 -10.24
CA LEU A 170 -0.21 20.68 -9.26
C LEU A 170 0.34 19.24 -9.13
N SER A 171 1.19 18.82 -10.07
CA SER A 171 1.76 17.47 -10.19
C SER A 171 2.67 17.06 -9.02
N ARG A 172 3.14 18.00 -8.20
CA ARG A 172 3.95 17.72 -7.00
C ARG A 172 3.27 16.74 -6.03
N SER A 173 1.94 16.66 -6.04
CA SER A 173 1.20 15.78 -5.12
C SER A 173 1.36 14.27 -5.42
N PHE A 174 1.72 13.88 -6.65
CA PHE A 174 1.92 12.48 -7.04
C PHE A 174 3.35 12.17 -7.51
N SER A 175 4.12 13.18 -7.94
CA SER A 175 5.50 13.01 -8.42
C SER A 175 6.52 12.79 -7.30
N ASP A 176 6.24 13.25 -6.07
CA ASP A 176 7.12 13.03 -4.90
C ASP A 176 7.06 11.57 -4.39
N ALA A 177 6.40 10.66 -5.12
CA ALA A 177 6.32 9.23 -4.84
C ALA A 177 7.58 8.43 -5.24
N ALA A 178 8.62 9.08 -5.76
CA ALA A 178 9.96 8.49 -5.88
C ALA A 178 10.70 8.70 -4.56
N VAL A 179 10.63 7.67 -3.70
CA VAL A 179 11.51 7.34 -2.56
C VAL A 179 12.35 8.51 -2.01
N PRO A 180 12.00 9.10 -0.85
CA PRO A 180 13.00 9.72 0.00
C PRO A 180 13.77 8.60 0.71
N SER A 181 15.09 8.63 0.50
CA SER A 181 16.13 7.90 1.25
C SER A 181 15.93 7.90 2.76
#